data_AF-A0A820KVC6-F1
#
_entry.id   AF-A0A820KVC6-F1
#
_cell.length_a   1.000
_cell.length_b   1.000
_cell.length_c   1.000
_cell.angle_alpha   90.00
_cell.angle_beta   90.00
_cell.angle_gamma   90.00
#
_symmetry.space_group_name_H-M   'P 1'
#
loop_
_entity.id
_entity.type
_entity.pdbx_description
1 polymer ?
#
loop_
_entity_poly.entity_id
_entity_poly.type
_entity_poly.pdbx_seq_one_letter_code
_entity_poly.pdbx_strand_id
1 'polypeptide(L)'
;MTYFTAIDRCLQNMSSVLCVFEHVIDQVKQDIPGLTTLSIRGDNAGCYSGTAAIIARQVICASADIYLKRADFSEPQRGNDQADRDIAVAKSCLKAYTNRGGNLINAKSIKEALVESFGNLSGCKTSVIAVDESKCYLPNMKIEGITKYHSVAFNDKSITLWQYFDIGSGKSKNLTDCKCILHTTVILPFSDNQKTNKEILMKSTLSSAIFFCSVDSCAATFDNEEELMNHE
;
A
#
# COMPACT_ATOMS: atom_id res chain seq x y z
N MET A 1 9.41 -4.52 -1.62
CA MET A 1 8.47 -4.32 -2.74
C MET A 1 7.35 -3.42 -2.24
N THR A 2 7.06 -2.35 -2.96
CA THR A 2 6.07 -1.34 -2.65
C THR A 2 5.02 -1.35 -3.77
N TYR A 3 3.75 -1.33 -3.39
CA TYR A 3 2.63 -1.36 -4.33
C TYR A 3 1.92 -0.01 -4.27
N PHE A 4 1.98 0.76 -5.35
CA PHE A 4 1.27 2.01 -5.51
C PHE A 4 -0.02 1.78 -6.31
N THR A 5 -1.16 2.11 -5.71
CA THR A 5 -2.46 2.02 -6.38
C THR A 5 -3.03 3.42 -6.53
N ALA A 6 -3.12 3.90 -7.76
CA ALA A 6 -3.88 5.11 -8.07
C ALA A 6 -5.36 4.75 -8.22
N ILE A 7 -6.25 5.57 -7.66
CA ILE A 7 -7.70 5.33 -7.69
C ILE A 7 -8.35 6.36 -8.61
N ASP A 8 -9.05 5.89 -9.64
CA ASP A 8 -9.82 6.72 -10.54
C ASP A 8 -11.18 7.06 -9.90
N ARG A 9 -11.17 8.12 -9.09
CA ARG A 9 -12.27 8.60 -8.23
C ARG A 9 -12.56 7.67 -7.05
N CYS A 10 -12.62 8.24 -5.85
CA CYS A 10 -13.10 7.52 -4.67
C CYS A 10 -13.68 8.47 -3.63
N LEU A 11 -14.50 7.93 -2.74
CA LEU A 11 -15.07 8.65 -1.59
C LEU A 11 -14.12 8.70 -0.38
N GLN A 12 -12.95 8.05 -0.46
CA GLN A 12 -11.99 7.89 0.64
C GLN A 12 -12.60 7.31 1.92
N ASN A 13 -13.52 6.36 1.77
CA ASN A 13 -14.17 5.70 2.91
C ASN A 13 -13.56 4.32 3.18
N MET A 14 -14.10 3.61 4.17
CA MET A 14 -13.64 2.27 4.56
C MET A 14 -13.72 1.27 3.39
N SER A 15 -14.75 1.34 2.55
CA SER A 15 -14.87 0.46 1.37
C SER A 15 -13.77 0.74 0.36
N SER A 16 -13.46 2.01 0.07
CA SER A 16 -12.36 2.38 -0.84
C SER A 16 -11.02 1.83 -0.34
N VAL A 17 -10.74 1.93 0.96
CA VAL A 17 -9.51 1.40 1.59
C VAL A 17 -9.43 -0.12 1.47
N LEU A 18 -10.53 -0.83 1.75
CA LEU A 18 -10.57 -2.28 1.69
C LEU A 18 -10.45 -2.79 0.24
N CYS A 19 -11.02 -2.09 -0.73
CA CYS A 19 -10.85 -2.41 -2.16
C CYS A 19 -9.38 -2.30 -2.60
N VAL A 20 -8.66 -1.26 -2.14
CA VAL A 20 -7.22 -1.14 -2.38
C VAL A 20 -6.47 -2.28 -1.69
N PHE A 21 -6.84 -2.63 -0.45
CA PHE A 21 -6.21 -3.70 0.29
C PHE A 21 -6.39 -5.06 -0.43
N GLU A 22 -7.60 -5.42 -0.85
CA GLU A 22 -7.89 -6.63 -1.62
C GLU A 22 -7.05 -6.68 -2.91
N HIS A 23 -7.09 -5.61 -3.72
CA HIS A 23 -6.31 -5.52 -4.95
C HIS A 23 -4.80 -5.71 -4.73
N VAL A 24 -4.25 -5.15 -3.65
CA VAL A 24 -2.83 -5.33 -3.29
C VAL A 24 -2.56 -6.75 -2.78
N ILE A 25 -3.44 -7.34 -1.97
CA ILE A 25 -3.27 -8.70 -1.45
C ILE A 25 -3.26 -9.71 -2.60
N ASP A 26 -4.15 -9.56 -3.59
CA ASP A 26 -4.16 -10.41 -4.77
C ASP A 26 -2.84 -10.33 -5.54
N GLN A 27 -2.29 -9.12 -5.71
CA GLN A 27 -0.99 -8.97 -6.37
C GLN A 27 0.16 -9.52 -5.52
N VAL A 28 0.15 -9.31 -4.21
CA VAL A 28 1.17 -9.84 -3.30
C VAL A 28 1.18 -11.38 -3.35
N LYS A 29 0.00 -12.01 -3.42
CA LYS A 29 -0.09 -13.48 -3.55
C LYS A 29 0.45 -13.97 -4.89
N GLN A 30 0.21 -13.23 -5.98
CA GLN A 30 0.81 -13.54 -7.29
C GLN A 30 2.34 -13.40 -7.26
N ASP A 31 2.84 -12.34 -6.63
CA ASP A 31 4.28 -12.06 -6.54
C ASP A 31 5.01 -13.01 -5.58
N ILE A 32 4.31 -13.52 -4.57
CA ILE A 32 4.83 -14.44 -3.55
C ILE A 32 3.84 -15.61 -3.37
N PRO A 33 3.81 -16.59 -4.30
CA PRO A 33 2.82 -17.68 -4.25
C PRO A 33 2.88 -18.52 -2.96
N GLY A 34 4.07 -18.63 -2.36
CA GLY A 34 4.28 -19.33 -1.08
C GLY A 34 3.89 -18.56 0.17
N LEU A 35 3.32 -17.35 0.05
CA LEU A 35 2.88 -16.58 1.20
C LEU A 35 1.67 -17.23 1.86
N THR A 36 1.85 -17.73 3.08
CA THR A 36 0.78 -18.37 3.87
C THR A 36 0.29 -17.51 5.02
N THR A 37 1.09 -16.55 5.49
CA THR A 37 0.84 -15.80 6.71
C THR A 37 1.24 -14.34 6.53
N LEU A 38 0.41 -13.42 7.01
CA LEU A 38 0.62 -11.98 6.91
C LEU A 38 0.42 -11.29 8.27
N SER A 39 1.26 -10.29 8.57
CA SER A 39 0.99 -9.29 9.59
C SER A 39 0.95 -7.93 8.92
N ILE A 40 0.01 -7.08 9.32
CA ILE A 40 -0.15 -5.74 8.74
C ILE A 40 0.06 -4.66 9.79
N ARG A 41 0.53 -3.51 9.34
CA ARG A 41 0.60 -2.29 10.13
C ARG A 41 -0.01 -1.13 9.35
N GLY A 42 -0.75 -0.27 10.03
CA GLY A 42 -1.38 0.90 9.44
C GLY A 42 -1.45 2.09 10.39
N ASP A 43 -1.99 3.19 9.92
CA ASP A 43 -2.37 4.34 10.74
C ASP A 43 -3.66 4.05 11.52
N ASN A 44 -3.84 4.75 12.64
CA ASN A 44 -5.03 4.63 13.47
C ASN A 44 -6.13 5.63 13.05
N ALA A 45 -6.54 5.57 11.78
CA ALA A 45 -7.76 6.22 11.33
C ALA A 45 -8.92 5.21 11.28
N GLY A 46 -10.15 5.70 11.48
CA GLY A 46 -11.34 4.84 11.63
C GLY A 46 -11.65 3.96 10.40
N CYS A 47 -11.25 4.38 9.20
CA CYS A 47 -11.34 3.56 7.99
C CYS A 47 -10.38 2.36 7.99
N TYR A 48 -9.32 2.39 8.81
CA TYR A 48 -8.37 1.29 8.95
C TYR A 48 -8.62 0.45 10.20
N SER A 49 -8.85 1.08 11.35
CA SER A 49 -8.94 0.40 12.67
C SER A 49 -10.38 0.10 13.12
N GLY A 50 -11.38 0.50 12.34
CA GLY A 50 -12.79 0.19 12.65
C GLY A 50 -13.09 -1.30 12.63
N THR A 51 -14.10 -1.73 13.40
CA THR A 51 -14.49 -3.15 13.54
C THR A 51 -14.73 -3.82 12.18
N ALA A 52 -15.51 -3.17 11.31
CA ALA A 52 -15.81 -3.70 9.98
C ALA A 52 -14.54 -3.86 9.12
N ALA A 53 -13.59 -2.93 9.21
CA ALA A 53 -12.32 -2.99 8.48
C ALA A 53 -11.43 -4.15 8.98
N ILE A 54 -11.34 -4.36 10.30
CA ILE A 54 -10.58 -5.48 10.88
C ILE A 54 -11.13 -6.82 10.39
N ILE A 55 -12.45 -7.00 10.47
CA ILE A 55 -13.10 -8.25 10.04
C ILE A 55 -12.97 -8.44 8.53
N ALA A 56 -13.21 -7.40 7.74
CA ALA A 56 -13.11 -7.47 6.29
C ALA A 56 -11.72 -7.90 5.84
N ARG A 57 -10.64 -7.39 6.45
CA ARG A 57 -9.27 -7.82 6.12
C ARG A 57 -9.01 -9.30 6.37
N GLN A 58 -9.58 -9.86 7.42
CA GLN A 58 -9.50 -11.30 7.65
C GLN A 58 -10.21 -12.09 6.55
N VAL A 59 -11.40 -11.64 6.14
CA VAL A 59 -12.15 -12.27 5.03
C VAL A 59 -11.35 -12.20 3.73
N ILE A 60 -10.79 -11.03 3.40
CA ILE A 60 -9.96 -10.79 2.20
C ILE A 60 -8.71 -11.68 2.21
N CYS A 61 -7.99 -11.75 3.33
CA CYS A 61 -6.81 -12.60 3.42
C CYS A 61 -7.19 -14.08 3.30
N ALA A 62 -8.28 -14.50 3.95
CA ALA A 62 -8.76 -15.88 3.86
C ALA A 62 -9.16 -16.27 2.43
N SER A 63 -9.79 -15.38 1.65
CA SER A 63 -10.10 -15.64 0.23
C SER A 63 -8.86 -15.76 -0.65
N ALA A 64 -7.71 -15.23 -0.23
CA ALA A 64 -6.43 -15.35 -0.91
C ALA A 64 -5.54 -16.50 -0.34
N ASP A 65 -6.11 -17.38 0.48
CA ASP A 65 -5.40 -18.44 1.20
C ASP A 65 -4.20 -17.89 2.03
N ILE A 66 -4.42 -16.77 2.73
CA ILE A 66 -3.46 -16.14 3.62
C ILE A 66 -4.06 -16.04 5.03
N TYR A 67 -3.33 -16.55 6.01
CA TYR A 67 -3.65 -16.33 7.42
C TYR A 67 -3.19 -14.93 7.87
N LEU A 68 -4.13 -14.03 8.08
CA LEU A 68 -3.84 -12.73 8.69
C LEU A 68 -3.56 -12.93 10.18
N LYS A 69 -2.30 -12.94 10.59
CA LYS A 69 -1.88 -13.20 11.97
C LYS A 69 -2.19 -12.03 12.90
N ARG A 70 -1.89 -10.81 12.44
CA ARG A 70 -1.92 -9.61 13.28
C ARG A 70 -2.15 -8.34 12.48
N ALA A 71 -2.85 -7.38 13.08
CA ALA A 71 -2.97 -6.01 12.61
C ALA A 71 -2.62 -5.03 13.74
N ASP A 72 -1.60 -4.21 13.51
CA ASP A 72 -1.18 -3.15 14.43
C ASP A 72 -1.49 -1.77 13.82
N PHE A 73 -1.98 -0.85 14.65
CA PHE A 73 -2.32 0.50 14.25
C PHE A 73 -1.52 1.49 15.08
N SER A 74 -0.84 2.42 14.42
CA SER A 74 0.03 3.37 15.11
C SER A 74 -0.75 4.45 15.82
N GLU A 75 -0.30 4.81 17.02
CA GLU A 75 -0.88 5.90 17.81
C GLU A 75 -0.91 7.23 17.05
N PRO A 76 -1.96 8.06 17.24
CA PRO A 76 -1.95 9.42 16.75
C PRO A 76 -0.67 10.12 17.23
N GLN A 77 0.06 10.77 16.30
CA GLN A 77 1.33 11.49 16.54
C GLN A 77 2.61 10.65 16.67
N ARG A 78 2.54 9.31 16.70
CA ARG A 78 3.72 8.49 16.38
C ARG A 78 3.80 8.38 14.87
N GLY A 79 4.69 9.17 14.28
CA GLY A 79 4.92 9.19 12.83
C GLY A 79 5.05 7.78 12.27
N ASN A 80 4.30 7.49 11.22
CA ASN A 80 4.27 6.18 10.60
C ASN A 80 5.31 6.10 9.47
N ASP A 81 6.35 5.32 9.70
CA ASP A 81 6.67 4.19 8.84
C ASP A 81 7.16 4.41 7.40
N GLN A 82 7.59 3.30 6.80
CA GLN A 82 8.05 3.18 5.43
C GLN A 82 7.05 3.74 4.40
N ALA A 83 5.74 3.66 4.67
CA ALA A 83 4.71 4.13 3.74
C ALA A 83 4.78 5.65 3.50
N ASP A 84 4.99 6.47 4.54
CA ASP A 84 5.14 7.92 4.37
C ASP A 84 6.42 8.27 3.60
N ARG A 85 7.50 7.52 3.83
CA ARG A 85 8.74 7.64 3.04
C ARG A 85 8.52 7.29 1.57
N ASP A 86 7.90 6.15 1.30
CA ASP A 86 7.62 5.68 -0.06
C ASP A 86 6.70 6.65 -0.81
N ILE A 87 5.69 7.20 -0.13
CA ILE A 87 4.79 8.21 -0.70
C ILE A 87 5.52 9.56 -0.89
N ALA A 88 6.44 9.95 -0.02
CA ALA A 88 7.26 11.15 -0.22
C ALA A 88 8.16 11.04 -1.46
N VAL A 89 8.75 9.86 -1.69
CA VAL A 89 9.49 9.56 -2.91
C VAL A 89 8.55 9.64 -4.13
N ALA A 90 7.40 8.96 -4.08
CA ALA A 90 6.42 9.00 -5.17
C ALA A 90 5.96 10.45 -5.49
N LYS A 91 5.71 11.28 -4.47
CA LYS A 91 5.37 12.71 -4.65
C LYS A 91 6.50 13.49 -5.34
N SER A 92 7.75 13.20 -4.99
CA SER A 92 8.92 13.81 -5.64
C SER A 92 9.00 13.40 -7.12
N CYS A 93 8.77 12.13 -7.44
CA CYS A 93 8.67 11.64 -8.82
C CYS A 93 7.57 12.35 -9.61
N LEU A 94 6.37 12.46 -9.05
CA LEU A 94 5.24 13.16 -9.66
C LEU A 94 5.56 14.64 -9.91
N LYS A 95 6.24 15.30 -8.97
CA LYS A 95 6.69 16.69 -9.12
C LYS A 95 7.72 16.83 -10.25
N ALA A 96 8.72 15.94 -10.29
CA ALA A 96 9.71 15.93 -11.36
C ALA A 96 9.06 15.71 -12.74
N TYR A 97 8.08 14.80 -12.84
CA TYR A 97 7.27 14.58 -14.04
C TYR A 97 6.56 15.86 -14.50
N THR A 98 5.95 16.62 -13.57
CA THR A 98 5.32 17.90 -13.94
C THR A 98 6.33 18.97 -14.35
N ASN A 99 7.50 19.03 -13.71
CA ASN A 99 8.51 20.03 -14.01
C ASN A 99 9.11 19.87 -15.41
N ARG A 100 9.14 18.65 -15.96
CA ARG A 100 9.57 18.38 -17.34
C ARG A 100 8.47 18.59 -18.40
N GLY A 101 7.33 19.18 -18.02
CA GLY A 101 6.20 19.45 -18.91
C GLY A 101 5.16 18.33 -19.00
N GLY A 102 5.26 17.30 -18.14
CA GLY A 102 4.24 16.26 -18.03
C GLY A 102 2.97 16.74 -17.34
N ASN A 103 1.82 16.19 -17.72
CA ASN A 103 0.52 16.57 -17.17
C ASN A 103 -0.06 15.47 -16.26
N LEU A 104 -0.43 15.82 -15.02
CA LEU A 104 -1.09 14.92 -14.07
C LEU A 104 -2.59 15.20 -13.99
N ILE A 105 -3.34 14.75 -15.00
CA ILE A 105 -4.77 15.06 -15.17
C ILE A 105 -5.71 13.97 -14.63
N ASN A 106 -5.23 12.74 -14.48
CA ASN A 106 -6.03 11.60 -14.06
C ASN A 106 -5.17 10.48 -13.43
N ALA A 107 -5.81 9.45 -12.89
CA ALA A 107 -5.12 8.34 -12.25
C ALA A 107 -4.17 7.56 -13.19
N LYS A 108 -4.45 7.54 -14.51
CA LYS A 108 -3.55 6.93 -15.51
C LYS A 108 -2.25 7.71 -15.64
N SER A 109 -2.33 9.04 -15.73
CA SER A 109 -1.14 9.90 -15.76
C SER A 109 -0.29 9.81 -14.49
N ILE A 110 -0.90 9.53 -13.32
CA ILE A 110 -0.16 9.22 -12.08
C ILE A 110 0.62 7.92 -12.26
N LYS A 111 -0.03 6.86 -12.76
CA LYS A 111 0.66 5.59 -13.01
C LYS A 111 1.81 5.76 -14.01
N GLU A 112 1.57 6.42 -15.13
CA GLU A 112 2.58 6.70 -16.16
C GLU A 112 3.80 7.41 -15.56
N ALA A 113 3.57 8.50 -14.83
CA ALA A 113 4.63 9.26 -14.19
C ALA A 113 5.44 8.44 -13.17
N LEU A 114 4.77 7.60 -12.37
CA LEU A 114 5.45 6.73 -11.41
C LEU A 114 6.25 5.63 -12.11
N VAL A 115 5.69 4.98 -13.14
CA VAL A 115 6.41 3.97 -13.92
C VAL A 115 7.63 4.56 -14.62
N GLU A 116 7.50 5.74 -15.23
CA GLU A 116 8.63 6.44 -15.88
C GLU A 116 9.72 6.85 -14.89
N SER A 117 9.34 7.23 -13.68
CA SER A 117 10.26 7.73 -12.66
C SER A 117 10.95 6.61 -11.89
N PHE A 118 10.22 5.54 -11.54
CA PHE A 118 10.81 4.37 -10.89
C PHE A 118 11.62 3.51 -11.87
N GLY A 119 11.36 3.58 -13.18
CA GLY A 119 12.12 2.85 -14.18
C GLY A 119 12.26 1.36 -13.87
N ASN A 120 13.48 0.83 -14.02
CA ASN A 120 13.86 -0.55 -13.64
C ASN A 120 14.22 -0.69 -12.14
N LEU A 121 13.96 0.29 -11.26
CA LEU A 121 14.25 0.17 -9.83
C LEU A 121 13.37 -0.94 -9.25
N SER A 122 14.00 -2.09 -9.07
CA SER A 122 13.42 -3.37 -8.68
C SER A 122 12.81 -3.27 -7.28
N GLY A 123 11.59 -2.75 -7.18
CA GLY A 123 11.03 -2.52 -5.86
C GLY A 123 9.65 -1.88 -5.84
N CYS A 124 9.15 -1.32 -6.94
CA CYS A 124 7.84 -0.68 -6.98
C CYS A 124 6.96 -1.25 -8.09
N LYS A 125 5.68 -1.47 -7.81
CA LYS A 125 4.65 -1.77 -8.81
C LYS A 125 3.54 -0.75 -8.74
N THR A 126 3.02 -0.33 -9.89
CA THR A 126 1.96 0.69 -9.94
C THR A 126 0.74 0.24 -10.74
N SER A 127 -0.46 0.43 -10.21
CA SER A 127 -1.74 0.09 -10.87
C SER A 127 -2.74 1.24 -10.82
N VAL A 128 -3.81 1.12 -11.61
CA VAL A 128 -4.98 2.01 -11.55
C VAL A 128 -6.25 1.18 -11.38
N ILE A 129 -7.05 1.52 -10.37
CA ILE A 129 -8.35 0.89 -10.12
C ILE A 129 -9.46 1.94 -10.06
N ALA A 130 -10.70 1.54 -10.31
CA ALA A 130 -11.89 2.25 -9.88
C ALA A 130 -12.63 1.43 -8.83
N VAL A 131 -13.27 2.12 -7.89
CA VAL A 131 -14.06 1.50 -6.82
C VAL A 131 -15.52 1.89 -7.01
N ASP A 132 -16.42 0.92 -6.84
CA ASP A 132 -17.86 1.18 -6.74
C ASP A 132 -18.31 0.97 -5.29
N GLU A 133 -18.18 2.00 -4.48
CA GLU A 133 -18.52 1.92 -3.06
C GLU A 133 -20.02 1.60 -2.83
N SER A 134 -20.89 1.90 -3.80
CA SER A 134 -22.33 1.65 -3.70
C SER A 134 -22.70 0.16 -3.73
N LYS A 135 -21.81 -0.67 -4.30
CA LYS A 135 -21.97 -2.12 -4.37
C LYS A 135 -21.20 -2.87 -3.29
N CYS A 136 -20.41 -2.17 -2.49
CA CYS A 136 -19.63 -2.78 -1.42
C CYS A 136 -20.53 -3.12 -0.22
N TYR A 137 -20.31 -4.31 0.36
CA TYR A 137 -20.96 -4.77 1.58
C TYR A 137 -19.89 -5.03 2.64
N LEU A 138 -19.99 -4.31 3.77
CA LEU A 138 -19.06 -4.46 4.89
C LEU A 138 -19.70 -5.22 6.06
N PRO A 139 -18.90 -5.96 6.85
CA PRO A 139 -19.40 -6.67 8.03
C PRO A 139 -20.08 -5.71 9.03
N ASN A 140 -21.26 -6.07 9.49
CA ASN A 140 -22.00 -5.31 10.51
C ASN A 140 -21.83 -5.94 11.90
N MET A 141 -20.63 -5.84 12.45
CA MET A 141 -20.35 -6.22 13.84
C MET A 141 -19.85 -5.01 14.61
N LYS A 142 -20.20 -4.92 15.90
CA LYS A 142 -19.73 -3.87 16.80
C LYS A 142 -18.82 -4.46 17.87
N ILE A 143 -17.62 -3.89 18.01
CA ILE A 143 -16.74 -4.10 19.15
C ILE A 143 -16.82 -2.85 20.01
N GLU A 144 -17.30 -3.02 21.24
CA GLU A 144 -17.38 -1.93 22.19
C GLU A 144 -15.99 -1.39 22.52
N GLY A 145 -15.84 -0.07 22.42
CA GLY A 145 -14.58 0.61 22.69
C GLY A 145 -13.51 0.36 21.64
N ILE A 146 -13.87 0.02 20.38
CA ILE A 146 -12.90 -0.28 19.31
C ILE A 146 -11.77 0.75 19.17
N THR A 147 -12.09 2.03 19.38
CA THR A 147 -11.14 3.15 19.30
C THR A 147 -10.01 3.11 20.33
N LYS A 148 -10.14 2.27 21.38
CA LYS A 148 -9.13 2.09 22.43
C LYS A 148 -8.14 0.96 22.10
N TYR A 149 -8.38 0.19 21.05
CA TYR A 149 -7.56 -0.96 20.69
C TYR A 149 -6.70 -0.63 19.47
N HIS A 150 -5.39 -0.86 19.59
CA HIS A 150 -4.40 -0.53 18.56
C HIS A 150 -3.66 -1.78 18.06
N SER A 151 -3.95 -2.95 18.61
CA SER A 151 -3.38 -4.22 18.17
C SER A 151 -4.44 -5.31 18.20
N VAL A 152 -4.46 -6.13 17.15
CA VAL A 152 -5.41 -7.22 16.95
C VAL A 152 -4.66 -8.46 16.50
N ALA A 153 -4.82 -9.56 17.22
CA ALA A 153 -4.43 -10.89 16.77
C ALA A 153 -5.67 -11.64 16.31
N PHE A 154 -5.55 -12.33 15.19
CA PHE A 154 -6.63 -13.16 14.67
C PHE A 154 -6.35 -14.61 15.06
N ASN A 155 -7.44 -15.33 15.30
CA ASN A 155 -7.49 -16.77 15.54
C ASN A 155 -8.63 -17.33 14.68
N ASP A 156 -8.75 -18.66 14.58
CA ASP A 156 -9.69 -19.33 13.67
C ASP A 156 -11.14 -18.80 13.74
N LYS A 157 -11.65 -18.53 14.95
CA LYS A 157 -13.04 -18.10 15.19
C LYS A 157 -13.16 -16.88 16.09
N SER A 158 -12.05 -16.24 16.42
CA SER A 158 -12.03 -15.12 17.35
C SER A 158 -10.87 -14.19 17.07
N ILE A 159 -10.99 -12.96 17.56
CA ILE A 159 -9.89 -12.02 17.62
C ILE A 159 -9.57 -11.71 19.08
N THR A 160 -8.31 -11.39 19.33
CA THR A 160 -7.87 -10.81 20.60
C THR A 160 -7.40 -9.40 20.35
N LEU A 161 -7.87 -8.46 21.18
CA LEU A 161 -7.66 -7.02 21.03
C LEU A 161 -6.86 -6.49 22.21
N TRP A 162 -5.91 -5.59 21.95
CA TRP A 162 -5.14 -4.91 23.00
C TRP A 162 -5.09 -3.41 22.76
N GLN A 163 -4.99 -2.65 23.85
CA GLN A 163 -4.72 -1.23 23.77
C GLN A 163 -3.30 -1.00 23.23
N TYR A 164 -2.32 -1.73 23.76
CA TYR A 164 -0.94 -1.61 23.33
C TYR A 164 -0.35 -2.97 23.02
N PHE A 165 -0.07 -3.21 21.74
CA PHE A 165 0.61 -4.41 21.25
C PHE A 165 0.03 -5.73 21.79
N ASP A 166 0.84 -6.58 22.42
CA ASP A 166 0.41 -7.84 23.04
C ASP A 166 0.68 -7.78 24.55
N ILE A 167 0.38 -6.61 25.15
CA ILE A 167 0.67 -6.34 26.56
C ILE A 167 -0.59 -6.56 27.39
N GLY A 168 -0.51 -7.50 28.33
CA GLY A 168 -1.62 -7.90 29.20
C GLY A 168 -2.51 -8.97 28.57
N SER A 169 -3.62 -9.30 29.23
CA SER A 169 -4.47 -10.44 28.84
C SER A 169 -5.26 -10.24 27.54
N GLY A 170 -5.36 -9.01 27.04
CA GLY A 170 -6.20 -8.66 25.89
C GLY A 170 -7.70 -8.86 26.13
N LYS A 171 -8.51 -8.49 25.14
CA LYS A 171 -9.96 -8.74 25.10
C LYS A 171 -10.29 -9.63 23.92
N SER A 172 -10.78 -10.85 24.20
CA SER A 172 -11.21 -11.77 23.16
C SER A 172 -12.63 -11.46 22.69
N LYS A 173 -12.88 -11.58 21.38
CA LYS A 173 -14.18 -11.43 20.75
C LYS A 173 -14.35 -12.50 19.67
N ASN A 174 -15.43 -13.27 19.76
CA ASN A 174 -15.79 -14.21 18.71
C ASN A 174 -16.24 -13.48 17.45
N LEU A 175 -15.88 -14.05 16.31
CA LEU A 175 -16.26 -13.58 15.00
C LEU A 175 -17.50 -14.36 14.52
N THR A 176 -18.54 -13.65 14.14
CA THR A 176 -19.80 -14.21 13.62
C THR A 176 -20.17 -13.49 12.33
N ASP A 177 -20.69 -14.22 11.34
CA ASP A 177 -21.21 -13.67 10.06
C ASP A 177 -20.24 -12.71 9.35
N CYS A 178 -19.00 -13.16 9.16
CA CYS A 178 -17.95 -12.38 8.49
C CYS A 178 -18.12 -12.43 6.96
N LYS A 179 -19.10 -11.70 6.45
CA LYS A 179 -19.28 -11.49 5.01
C LYS A 179 -18.80 -10.11 4.61
N CYS A 180 -17.92 -10.07 3.60
CA CYS A 180 -17.49 -8.84 2.95
C CYS A 180 -17.61 -9.03 1.43
N ILE A 181 -18.13 -8.02 0.73
CA ILE A 181 -18.14 -7.96 -0.74
C ILE A 181 -17.55 -6.61 -1.11
N LEU A 182 -16.52 -6.63 -1.94
CA LEU A 182 -15.87 -5.45 -2.47
C LEU A 182 -16.08 -5.40 -3.98
N HIS A 183 -16.10 -4.20 -4.55
CA HIS A 183 -16.31 -4.01 -5.98
C HIS A 183 -15.24 -3.09 -6.55
N THR A 184 -14.21 -3.74 -7.09
CA THR A 184 -13.07 -3.08 -7.73
C THR A 184 -13.06 -3.40 -9.22
N THR A 185 -12.83 -2.38 -10.05
CA THR A 185 -12.54 -2.56 -11.48
C THR A 185 -11.07 -2.19 -11.71
N VAL A 186 -10.28 -3.15 -12.19
CA VAL A 186 -8.89 -2.89 -12.59
C VAL A 186 -8.90 -2.16 -13.94
N ILE A 187 -8.55 -0.87 -13.94
CA ILE A 187 -8.44 -0.06 -15.16
C ILE A 187 -7.10 -0.33 -15.83
N LEU A 188 -6.02 -0.33 -15.05
CA LEU A 188 -4.69 -0.72 -15.49
C LEU A 188 -4.08 -1.64 -14.41
N PRO A 189 -3.62 -2.85 -14.75
CA PRO A 189 -3.05 -3.78 -13.77
C PRO A 189 -1.75 -3.24 -13.16
N PHE A 190 -1.18 -3.91 -12.18
CA PHE A 190 0.16 -3.55 -11.70
C PHE A 190 1.18 -3.63 -12.85
N SER A 191 2.16 -2.72 -12.84
CA SER A 191 3.26 -2.77 -13.79
C SER A 191 4.04 -4.07 -13.62
N ASP A 192 4.31 -4.73 -14.74
CA ASP A 192 5.28 -5.81 -14.79
C ASP A 192 6.68 -5.26 -14.49
N ASN A 193 7.51 -6.04 -13.80
CA ASN A 193 8.96 -5.81 -13.80
C ASN A 193 9.52 -6.17 -15.18
N GLN A 194 9.13 -5.46 -16.23
CA GLN A 194 9.78 -5.63 -17.53
C GLN A 194 11.18 -5.05 -17.43
N LYS A 195 12.19 -5.90 -17.60
CA LYS A 195 13.49 -5.50 -18.15
C LYS A 195 13.19 -4.80 -19.48
N THR A 196 12.99 -3.49 -19.47
CA THR A 196 12.79 -2.76 -20.72
C THR A 196 14.11 -2.78 -21.48
N ASN A 197 14.04 -3.27 -22.73
CA ASN A 197 15.17 -3.37 -23.65
C ASN A 197 15.93 -2.04 -23.72
N LYS A 198 17.27 -2.13 -23.67
CA LYS A 198 18.26 -1.03 -23.69
C LYS A 198 18.20 -0.09 -24.92
N GLU A 199 17.19 -0.15 -25.79
CA GLU A 199 17.23 0.51 -27.10
C GLU A 199 16.50 1.86 -27.19
N ILE A 200 15.90 2.38 -26.12
CA ILE A 200 15.25 3.71 -26.14
C ILE A 200 16.11 4.81 -25.45
N LEU A 201 17.33 4.49 -25.01
CA LEU A 201 18.24 5.46 -24.38
C LEU A 201 19.25 6.08 -25.36
N MET A 202 18.77 6.58 -26.50
CA MET A 202 19.58 7.44 -27.38
C MET A 202 18.69 8.44 -28.10
N LYS A 203 17.99 9.32 -27.36
CA LYS A 203 17.52 10.65 -27.81
C LYS A 203 16.68 11.35 -26.73
N SER A 204 17.29 11.72 -25.62
CA SER A 204 16.81 12.86 -24.83
C SER A 204 17.98 13.47 -24.08
N THR A 205 18.70 14.30 -24.81
CA THR A 205 19.75 15.16 -24.27
C THR A 205 19.14 16.17 -23.29
N LEU A 206 19.86 16.42 -22.20
CA LEU A 206 19.58 17.30 -21.06
C LEU A 206 18.55 16.80 -20.05
N SER A 207 19.04 15.98 -19.12
CA SER A 207 18.38 15.63 -17.86
C SER A 207 19.25 16.10 -16.71
N SER A 208 18.79 17.06 -15.92
CA SER A 208 19.25 17.23 -14.54
C SER A 208 18.53 16.18 -13.67
N ALA A 209 18.91 14.92 -13.82
CA ALA A 209 18.44 13.85 -12.93
C ALA A 209 19.29 13.92 -11.66
N ILE A 210 18.64 13.94 -10.50
CA ILE A 210 19.32 13.84 -9.21
C ILE A 210 19.42 12.35 -8.86
N PHE A 211 20.63 11.89 -8.55
CA PHE A 211 20.96 10.51 -8.22
C PHE A 211 21.07 10.34 -6.69
N PHE A 212 20.72 9.16 -6.17
CA PHE A 212 20.67 8.88 -4.73
C PHE A 212 21.58 7.70 -4.37
N CYS A 213 22.26 7.80 -3.23
CA CYS A 213 23.03 6.69 -2.68
C CYS A 213 22.10 5.56 -2.20
N SER A 214 22.44 4.31 -2.50
CA SER A 214 21.65 3.11 -2.14
C SER A 214 22.00 2.51 -0.79
N VAL A 215 22.93 3.10 -0.04
CA VAL A 215 23.39 2.60 1.27
C VAL A 215 22.43 3.07 2.37
N ASP A 216 21.93 2.13 3.18
CA ASP A 216 21.13 2.44 4.37
C ASP A 216 21.91 3.39 5.27
N SER A 217 21.29 4.53 5.63
CA SER A 217 21.83 5.68 6.39
C SER A 217 22.63 6.74 5.62
N CYS A 218 22.83 6.59 4.30
CA CYS A 218 23.38 7.67 3.48
C CYS A 218 22.29 8.60 2.94
N ALA A 219 22.46 9.92 3.11
CA ALA A 219 21.54 10.96 2.61
C ALA A 219 22.13 11.78 1.45
N ALA A 220 23.22 11.32 0.84
CA ALA A 220 23.89 12.03 -0.24
C ALA A 220 23.09 11.99 -1.55
N THR A 221 23.14 13.10 -2.29
CA THR A 221 22.50 13.29 -3.59
C THR A 221 23.51 13.85 -4.58
N PHE A 222 23.42 13.43 -5.83
CA PHE A 222 24.39 13.79 -6.88
C PHE A 222 23.70 14.32 -8.13
N ASP A 223 24.36 15.22 -8.84
CA ASP A 223 23.82 15.82 -10.06
C ASP A 223 24.11 14.99 -11.31
N ASN A 224 24.99 13.98 -11.17
CA ASN A 224 25.35 13.05 -12.23
C ASN A 224 25.75 11.67 -11.67
N GLU A 225 25.75 10.67 -12.56
CA GLU A 225 26.06 9.27 -12.23
C GLU A 225 27.55 9.05 -11.86
N GLU A 226 28.45 9.89 -12.39
CA GLU A 226 29.89 9.81 -12.09
C GLU A 226 30.18 10.18 -10.63
N GLU A 227 29.51 11.21 -10.11
CA GLU A 227 29.57 11.58 -8.70
C GLU A 227 29.02 10.49 -7.78
N LEU A 228 27.93 9.81 -8.17
CA LEU A 228 27.40 8.66 -7.42
C LEU A 228 28.39 7.48 -7.41
N MET A 229 29.04 7.18 -8.54
CA MET A 229 30.01 6.08 -8.62
C MET A 229 31.32 6.35 -7.87
N ASN A 230 31.67 7.62 -7.68
CA ASN A 230 32.83 8.03 -6.87
C ASN A 230 32.52 8.11 -5.37
N HIS A 231 31.27 7.88 -4.97
CA HIS A 231 30.80 7.97 -3.58
C HIS A 231 30.82 6.62 -2.83
N GLU A 232 31.95 5.89 -2.91
CA GLU A 232 32.21 4.71 -2.06
C GLU A 232 32.69 5.10 -0.64
#